data_AF-A0A8T2U8Y6-F1
#
_entry.id   AF-A0A8T2U8Y6-F1
#
_cell.length_a   1.000
_cell.length_b   1.000
_cell.length_c   1.000
_cell.angle_alpha   90.00
_cell.angle_beta   90.00
_cell.angle_gamma   90.00
#
_symmetry.space_group_name_H-M   'P 1'
#
loop_
_entity.id
_entity.type
_entity.pdbx_description
1 polymer ?
#
loop_
_entity_poly.entity_id
_entity_poly.type
_entity_poly.pdbx_seq_one_letter_code
_entity_poly.pdbx_strand_id
1 'polypeptide(L)'
;MSMPPVSWSNESYYLNQILPLVKKHKILHFSKTDTRLTNGGLPLEMQKLRCKVNFEALKFTPRIQELGHKLVHFLQSKGPFLVLHLRYEMDMLAFSGCTHGCTDAETEELTKMRYAYPWWKEKVIDSEQKRLDGFCPLTPEETTLVLKALGFDKEIQIYIAAGEIYGGDRRMAPLYDAFSNVVRKETILNAEDLRPFQNHSSQMAALDYLVALDSDVFVPTYDGNMAKVVEGHRRFLGYKKTILLDRRRIVQLVDDFQRGSLNWDEFSLSIREHHNQQMGAPRKRTEIPERPKEEDYFYANPEECLSK
;
A
#
# COMPACT_ATOMS: atom_id res chain seq x y z
N MET A 1 21.41 -25.37 14.99
CA MET A 1 22.16 -25.00 13.77
C MET A 1 21.59 -23.70 13.23
N SER A 2 22.43 -22.78 12.76
CA SER A 2 21.98 -21.52 12.12
C SER A 2 22.32 -21.54 10.64
N MET A 3 21.41 -21.11 9.77
CA MET A 3 21.64 -21.02 8.32
C MET A 3 20.81 -19.92 7.66
N PRO A 4 21.27 -19.33 6.54
CA PRO A 4 20.43 -18.47 5.75
C PRO A 4 19.38 -19.30 5.00
N PRO A 5 18.08 -18.98 5.12
CA PRO A 5 17.07 -19.61 4.28
C PRO A 5 17.18 -19.16 2.81
N VAL A 6 16.61 -19.96 1.90
CA VAL A 6 16.50 -19.64 0.47
C VAL A 6 15.13 -19.01 0.22
N SER A 7 15.10 -17.76 -0.24
CA SER A 7 13.85 -17.08 -0.61
C SER A 7 13.26 -17.65 -1.89
N TRP A 8 11.94 -17.55 -2.02
CA TRP A 8 11.14 -18.04 -3.14
C TRP A 8 11.20 -19.56 -3.32
N SER A 9 11.40 -20.27 -2.21
CA SER A 9 11.49 -21.73 -2.20
C SER A 9 10.11 -22.38 -2.28
N ASN A 10 10.03 -23.49 -3.01
CA ASN A 10 8.85 -24.36 -3.06
C ASN A 10 8.92 -25.46 -1.99
N GLU A 11 7.93 -26.35 -1.98
CA GLU A 11 7.80 -27.44 -1.02
C GLU A 11 9.04 -28.35 -0.96
N SER A 12 9.69 -28.60 -2.09
CA SER A 12 10.83 -29.54 -2.14
C SER A 12 12.03 -29.06 -1.33
N TYR A 13 12.28 -27.75 -1.24
CA TYR A 13 13.29 -27.18 -0.36
C TYR A 13 13.01 -27.52 1.11
N TYR A 14 11.76 -27.38 1.54
CA TYR A 14 11.39 -27.62 2.93
C TYR A 14 11.40 -29.11 3.27
N LEU A 15 10.87 -29.96 2.38
CA LEU A 15 10.80 -31.41 2.61
C LEU A 15 12.15 -32.11 2.47
N ASN A 16 12.96 -31.73 1.48
CA ASN A 16 14.18 -32.45 1.14
C ASN A 16 15.44 -31.83 1.76
N GLN A 17 15.44 -30.53 2.08
CA GLN A 17 16.61 -29.87 2.66
C GLN A 17 16.38 -29.47 4.12
N ILE A 18 15.29 -28.77 4.43
CA ILE A 18 15.06 -28.26 5.79
C ILE A 18 14.65 -29.36 6.76
N LEU A 19 13.70 -30.22 6.40
CA LEU A 19 13.19 -31.26 7.29
C LEU A 19 14.27 -32.24 7.77
N PRO A 20 15.21 -32.73 6.93
CA PRO A 20 16.34 -33.55 7.41
C PRO A 20 17.22 -32.82 8.43
N LEU A 21 17.48 -31.51 8.22
CA LEU A 21 18.27 -30.70 9.15
C LEU A 21 17.55 -30.53 10.49
N VAL A 22 16.24 -30.28 10.48
CA VAL A 22 15.42 -30.21 11.70
C VAL A 22 15.42 -31.56 12.43
N LYS A 23 15.27 -32.68 11.71
CA LYS A 23 15.33 -34.03 12.30
C LYS A 23 16.67 -34.33 12.98
N LYS A 24 17.78 -33.90 12.36
CA LYS A 24 19.15 -34.07 12.85
C LYS A 24 19.48 -33.15 14.03
N HIS A 25 19.20 -31.86 13.91
CA HIS A 25 19.65 -30.83 14.85
C HIS A 25 18.60 -30.42 15.90
N LYS A 26 17.35 -30.89 15.76
CA LYS A 26 16.16 -30.59 16.58
C LYS A 26 15.69 -29.13 16.54
N ILE A 27 16.63 -28.18 16.54
CA ILE A 27 16.38 -26.75 16.44
C ILE A 27 17.20 -26.19 15.27
N LEU A 28 16.48 -25.54 14.36
CA LEU A 28 17.05 -24.80 13.24
C LEU A 28 16.70 -23.33 13.39
N HIS A 29 17.71 -22.47 13.34
CA HIS A 29 17.55 -21.02 13.37
C HIS A 29 17.84 -20.46 11.98
N PHE A 30 16.83 -19.85 11.36
CA PHE A 30 17.02 -19.12 10.13
C PHE A 30 17.55 -17.72 10.42
N SER A 31 18.72 -17.38 9.89
CA SER A 31 19.39 -16.10 10.15
C SER A 31 18.72 -14.90 9.46
N LYS A 32 17.71 -15.15 8.64
CA LYS A 32 16.87 -14.15 7.97
C LYS A 32 15.41 -14.56 8.11
N THR A 33 14.53 -13.59 8.31
CA THR A 33 13.09 -13.79 8.50
C THR A 33 12.25 -13.27 7.34
N ASP A 34 12.87 -12.58 6.38
CA ASP A 34 12.23 -11.99 5.21
C ASP A 34 12.22 -12.91 3.97
N THR A 35 12.72 -14.14 4.10
CA THR A 35 12.70 -15.12 3.01
C THR A 35 11.31 -15.65 2.77
N ARG A 36 10.89 -15.56 1.51
CA ARG A 36 9.50 -15.81 1.12
C ARG A 36 9.34 -17.24 0.64
N LEU A 37 8.15 -17.80 0.85
CA LEU A 37 7.70 -18.95 0.07
C LEU A 37 7.50 -18.52 -1.38
N THR A 38 7.63 -19.43 -2.34
CA THR A 38 7.21 -19.18 -3.74
C THR A 38 5.79 -18.60 -3.79
N ASN A 39 5.54 -17.69 -4.75
CA ASN A 39 4.21 -17.09 -4.91
C ASN A 39 3.20 -18.13 -5.39
N GLY A 40 3.54 -18.84 -6.48
CA GLY A 40 2.75 -19.90 -7.10
C GLY A 40 3.43 -21.28 -7.08
N GLY A 41 2.83 -22.24 -7.77
CA GLY A 41 3.37 -23.59 -7.95
C GLY A 41 3.34 -24.51 -6.72
N LEU A 42 2.55 -24.17 -5.69
CA LEU A 42 2.32 -25.02 -4.54
C LEU A 42 1.05 -25.86 -4.70
N PRO A 43 0.94 -27.03 -4.03
CA PRO A 43 -0.30 -27.79 -3.98
C PRO A 43 -1.48 -26.93 -3.51
N LEU A 44 -2.66 -27.15 -4.08
CA LEU A 44 -3.86 -26.37 -3.79
C LEU A 44 -4.20 -26.35 -2.28
N GLU A 45 -4.03 -27.48 -1.60
CA GLU A 45 -4.28 -27.57 -0.15
C GLU A 45 -3.32 -26.69 0.67
N MET A 46 -2.07 -26.52 0.21
CA MET A 46 -1.13 -25.59 0.82
C MET A 46 -1.51 -24.14 0.56
N GLN A 47 -2.00 -23.82 -0.65
CA GLN A 47 -2.53 -22.49 -0.94
C GLN A 47 -3.76 -22.17 -0.07
N LYS A 48 -4.70 -23.10 0.07
CA LYS A 48 -5.87 -22.96 0.96
C LYS A 48 -5.46 -22.79 2.43
N LEU A 49 -4.43 -23.47 2.90
CA LEU A 49 -3.87 -23.25 4.23
C LEU A 49 -3.32 -21.82 4.36
N ARG A 50 -2.56 -21.34 3.37
CA ARG A 50 -2.07 -19.95 3.36
C ARG A 50 -3.21 -18.94 3.39
N CYS A 51 -4.34 -19.20 2.74
CA CYS A 51 -5.53 -18.35 2.82
C CYS A 51 -5.99 -18.18 4.26
N LYS A 52 -6.25 -19.31 4.95
CA LYS A 52 -6.69 -19.31 6.34
C LYS A 52 -5.68 -18.62 7.26
N VAL A 53 -4.39 -18.89 7.06
CA VAL A 53 -3.34 -18.28 7.88
C VAL A 53 -3.28 -16.76 7.67
N ASN A 54 -3.20 -16.29 6.42
CA ASN A 54 -2.98 -14.86 6.12
C ASN A 54 -4.21 -13.99 6.41
N PHE A 55 -5.42 -14.49 6.21
CA PHE A 55 -6.63 -13.66 6.24
C PHE A 55 -7.60 -13.99 7.37
N GLU A 56 -7.46 -15.14 8.05
CA GLU A 56 -8.36 -15.52 9.17
C GLU A 56 -7.62 -15.67 10.50
N ALA A 57 -6.47 -16.36 10.50
CA ALA A 57 -5.77 -16.74 11.74
C ALA A 57 -4.90 -15.60 12.29
N LEU A 58 -4.22 -14.85 11.42
CA LEU A 58 -3.45 -13.68 11.83
C LEU A 58 -4.39 -12.53 12.18
N LYS A 59 -4.52 -12.26 13.48
CA LYS A 59 -5.35 -11.18 14.02
C LYS A 59 -4.50 -10.22 14.83
N PHE A 60 -4.87 -8.94 14.80
CA PHE A 60 -4.29 -7.98 15.72
C PHE A 60 -4.72 -8.28 17.17
N THR A 61 -3.98 -7.71 18.12
CA THR A 61 -4.33 -7.81 19.53
C THR A 61 -5.70 -7.18 19.80
N PRO A 62 -6.45 -7.64 20.82
CA PRO A 62 -7.79 -7.13 21.13
C PRO A 62 -7.83 -5.60 21.22
N ARG A 63 -6.81 -4.99 21.83
CA ARG A 63 -6.68 -3.54 21.97
C ARG A 63 -6.67 -2.78 20.63
N ILE A 64 -5.96 -3.31 19.62
CA ILE A 64 -5.93 -2.70 18.28
C ILE A 64 -7.29 -2.91 17.59
N GLN A 65 -7.88 -4.10 17.73
CA GLN A 65 -9.19 -4.40 17.13
C GLN A 65 -10.30 -3.51 17.71
N GLU A 66 -10.36 -3.34 19.03
CA GLU A 66 -11.34 -2.49 19.70
C GLU A 66 -11.25 -1.04 19.21
N LEU A 67 -10.04 -0.47 19.17
CA LEU A 67 -9.87 0.91 18.70
C LEU A 67 -10.11 1.05 17.19
N GLY A 68 -9.67 0.07 16.39
CA GLY A 68 -9.94 0.03 14.95
C GLY A 68 -11.44 -0.05 14.65
N HIS A 69 -12.19 -0.89 15.37
CA HIS A 69 -13.64 -0.98 15.24
C HIS A 69 -14.32 0.34 15.67
N LYS A 70 -13.83 1.03 16.70
CA LYS A 70 -14.32 2.36 17.08
C LYS A 70 -14.16 3.36 15.94
N LEU A 71 -13.01 3.40 15.28
CA LEU A 71 -12.76 4.23 14.09
C LEU A 71 -13.71 3.88 12.94
N VAL A 72 -13.81 2.60 12.60
CA VAL A 72 -14.69 2.11 11.52
C VAL A 72 -16.14 2.46 11.80
N HIS A 73 -16.64 2.21 13.01
CA HIS A 73 -18.01 2.50 13.38
C HIS A 73 -18.31 4.00 13.31
N PHE A 74 -17.38 4.85 13.76
CA PHE A 74 -17.51 6.30 13.62
C PHE A 74 -17.65 6.71 12.15
N LEU A 75 -16.76 6.23 11.27
CA LEU A 75 -16.79 6.55 9.84
C LEU A 75 -18.09 6.06 9.19
N GLN A 76 -18.46 4.79 9.40
CA GLN A 76 -19.70 4.22 8.86
C GLN A 76 -20.96 4.93 9.34
N SER A 77 -20.97 5.46 10.58
CA SER A 77 -22.10 6.24 11.09
C SER A 77 -22.32 7.57 10.36
N LYS A 78 -21.32 8.05 9.62
CA LYS A 78 -21.38 9.26 8.77
C LYS A 78 -21.74 8.94 7.32
N GLY A 79 -21.68 7.67 6.92
CA GLY A 79 -22.02 7.20 5.59
C GLY A 79 -20.89 6.42 4.93
N PRO A 80 -21.01 6.15 3.62
CA PRO A 80 -19.93 5.53 2.84
C PRO A 80 -18.67 6.40 2.84
N PHE A 81 -17.51 5.76 2.91
CA PHE A 81 -16.24 6.47 2.97
C PHE A 81 -15.15 5.79 2.12
N LEU A 82 -14.26 6.63 1.61
CA LEU A 82 -13.06 6.25 0.90
C LEU A 82 -11.88 6.27 1.86
N VAL A 83 -11.02 5.25 1.78
CA VAL A 83 -9.69 5.28 2.41
C VAL A 83 -8.65 5.57 1.35
N LEU A 84 -7.95 6.69 1.54
CA LEU A 84 -6.82 7.10 0.73
C LEU A 84 -5.54 6.72 1.47
N HIS A 85 -4.83 5.72 0.98
CA HIS A 85 -3.51 5.38 1.48
C HIS A 85 -2.46 6.24 0.78
N LEU A 86 -2.22 7.41 1.38
CA LEU A 86 -1.36 8.46 0.86
C LEU A 86 0.08 8.26 1.35
N ARG A 87 0.88 7.50 0.58
CA ARG A 87 2.27 7.17 0.94
C ARG A 87 3.24 8.30 0.57
N TYR A 88 3.06 9.47 1.18
CA TYR A 88 3.87 10.68 0.93
C TYR A 88 4.67 11.11 2.18
N GLU A 89 5.22 10.13 2.90
CA GLU A 89 6.06 10.36 4.07
C GLU A 89 7.53 10.57 3.70
N MET A 90 8.25 11.29 4.56
CA MET A 90 9.65 11.69 4.34
C MET A 90 10.59 10.50 4.07
N ASP A 91 10.41 9.39 4.79
CA ASP A 91 11.22 8.17 4.60
C ASP A 91 11.01 7.56 3.21
N MET A 92 9.77 7.57 2.73
CA MET A 92 9.42 7.07 1.41
C MET A 92 10.03 7.94 0.32
N LEU A 93 9.89 9.26 0.41
CA LEU A 93 10.41 10.20 -0.59
C LEU A 93 11.93 10.19 -0.63
N ALA A 94 12.60 10.12 0.53
CA ALA A 94 14.04 9.98 0.61
C ALA A 94 14.51 8.65 0.00
N PHE A 95 13.82 7.54 0.29
CA PHE A 95 14.15 6.23 -0.27
C PHE A 95 13.97 6.17 -1.79
N SER A 96 12.84 6.67 -2.31
CA SER A 96 12.55 6.64 -3.75
C SER A 96 13.26 7.74 -4.54
N GLY A 97 13.80 8.75 -3.87
CA GLY A 97 14.44 9.92 -4.49
C GLY A 97 13.45 10.82 -5.24
N CYS A 98 12.17 10.81 -4.84
CA CYS A 98 11.11 11.52 -5.54
C CYS A 98 10.90 12.89 -4.92
N THR A 99 11.24 13.95 -5.66
CA THR A 99 11.28 15.34 -5.19
C THR A 99 10.40 16.26 -6.03
N HIS A 100 9.51 15.70 -6.86
CA HIS A 100 8.56 16.49 -7.64
C HIS A 100 7.64 17.32 -6.72
N GLY A 101 7.59 18.63 -6.96
CA GLY A 101 6.85 19.59 -6.13
C GLY A 101 7.52 19.95 -4.78
N CYS A 102 8.70 19.41 -4.50
CA CYS A 102 9.51 19.83 -3.35
C CYS A 102 10.27 21.13 -3.65
N THR A 103 10.54 21.90 -2.61
CA THR A 103 11.49 23.03 -2.67
C THR A 103 12.94 22.53 -2.70
N ASP A 104 13.90 23.41 -3.01
CA ASP A 104 15.32 23.08 -2.97
C ASP A 104 15.77 22.61 -1.57
N ALA A 105 15.27 23.25 -0.52
CA ALA A 105 15.56 22.89 0.86
C ALA A 105 15.01 21.50 1.23
N GLU A 106 13.77 21.21 0.83
CA GLU A 106 13.15 19.89 1.01
C GLU A 106 13.91 18.80 0.23
N THR A 107 14.32 19.11 -1.00
CA THR A 107 15.13 18.22 -1.85
C THR A 107 16.49 17.90 -1.23
N GLU A 108 17.14 18.91 -0.63
CA GLU A 108 18.41 18.74 0.07
C GLU A 108 18.25 17.88 1.32
N GLU A 109 17.19 18.10 2.11
CA GLU A 109 16.88 17.32 3.31
C GLU A 109 16.65 15.83 2.98
N LEU A 110 15.79 15.55 2.00
CA LEU A 110 15.51 14.19 1.53
C LEU A 110 16.79 13.51 1.01
N THR A 111 17.64 14.27 0.32
CA THR A 111 18.93 13.76 -0.17
C THR A 111 19.87 13.44 0.99
N LYS A 112 20.03 14.32 1.98
CA LYS A 112 20.84 14.06 3.18
C LYS A 112 20.38 12.80 3.91
N MET A 113 19.07 12.66 4.11
CA MET A 113 18.48 11.47 4.71
C MET A 113 18.83 10.21 3.91
N ARG A 114 18.64 10.23 2.59
CA ARG A 114 18.95 9.08 1.72
C ARG A 114 20.40 8.64 1.85
N TYR A 115 21.34 9.57 1.91
CA TYR A 115 22.77 9.24 2.06
C TYR A 115 23.12 8.76 3.47
N ALA A 116 22.41 9.21 4.50
CA ALA A 116 22.63 8.80 5.88
C ALA A 116 22.32 7.31 6.16
N TYR A 117 21.47 6.65 5.37
CA TYR A 117 21.10 5.24 5.54
C TYR A 117 21.98 4.28 4.70
N PRO A 118 22.98 3.57 5.27
CA PRO A 118 24.00 2.87 4.48
C PRO A 118 23.46 1.69 3.65
N TRP A 119 22.37 1.05 4.08
CA TRP A 119 21.80 -0.11 3.40
C TRP A 119 20.91 0.23 2.19
N TRP A 120 20.56 1.50 1.98
CA TRP A 120 19.90 1.94 0.75
C TRP A 120 20.93 2.06 -0.37
N LYS A 121 20.87 1.14 -1.34
CA LYS A 121 21.90 0.98 -2.38
C LYS A 121 21.91 2.12 -3.40
N GLU A 122 20.73 2.59 -3.80
CA GLU A 122 20.58 3.63 -4.81
C GLU A 122 20.68 5.01 -4.14
N LYS A 123 21.72 5.78 -4.49
CA LYS A 123 22.02 7.09 -3.87
C LYS A 123 21.85 8.27 -4.82
N VAL A 124 22.19 8.08 -6.08
CA VAL A 124 21.98 9.06 -7.14
C VAL A 124 20.74 8.60 -7.90
N ILE A 125 19.70 9.42 -7.90
CA ILE A 125 18.40 9.09 -8.51
C ILE A 125 17.95 10.29 -9.31
N ASP A 126 17.55 10.04 -10.56
CA ASP A 126 16.80 10.99 -11.36
C ASP A 126 15.32 10.96 -10.92
N SER A 127 14.93 11.97 -10.15
CA SER A 127 13.57 12.09 -9.61
C SER A 127 12.51 12.14 -10.71
N GLU A 128 12.76 12.93 -11.76
CA GLU A 128 11.77 13.15 -12.81
C GLU A 128 11.60 11.87 -13.64
N GLN A 129 12.70 11.19 -13.99
CA GLN A 129 12.61 9.92 -14.69
C GLN A 129 11.88 8.85 -13.87
N LYS A 130 12.17 8.72 -12.55
CA LYS A 130 11.44 7.80 -11.66
C LYS A 130 9.95 8.11 -11.60
N ARG A 131 9.58 9.40 -11.58
CA ARG A 131 8.18 9.84 -11.59
C ARG A 131 7.51 9.44 -12.90
N LEU A 132 8.14 9.75 -14.05
CA LEU A 132 7.64 9.41 -15.38
C LEU A 132 7.47 7.90 -15.59
N ASP A 133 8.31 7.08 -14.95
CA ASP A 133 8.20 5.62 -14.98
C ASP A 133 7.18 5.06 -13.98
N GLY A 134 6.54 5.91 -13.16
CA GLY A 134 5.53 5.50 -12.17
C GLY A 134 6.11 4.89 -10.89
N PHE A 135 7.41 5.09 -10.62
CA PHE A 135 8.09 4.59 -9.42
C PHE A 135 8.02 5.52 -8.21
N CYS A 136 7.44 6.70 -8.37
CA CYS A 136 7.17 7.63 -7.27
C CYS A 136 5.78 7.44 -6.68
N PRO A 137 5.57 7.74 -5.39
CA PRO A 137 4.23 8.01 -4.87
C PRO A 137 3.62 9.21 -5.60
N LEU A 138 2.32 9.16 -5.87
CA LEU A 138 1.62 10.36 -6.32
C LEU A 138 1.69 11.43 -5.23
N THR A 139 1.89 12.68 -5.64
CA THR A 139 1.81 13.81 -4.73
C THR A 139 0.36 14.03 -4.26
N PRO A 140 0.13 14.72 -3.13
CA PRO A 140 -1.23 15.12 -2.74
C PRO A 140 -1.93 15.95 -3.82
N GLU A 141 -1.20 16.80 -4.54
CA GLU A 141 -1.71 17.60 -5.67
C GLU A 141 -2.21 16.69 -6.82
N GLU A 142 -1.37 15.75 -7.28
CA GLU A 142 -1.72 14.78 -8.34
C GLU A 142 -2.89 13.90 -7.91
N THR A 143 -2.85 13.43 -6.67
CA THR A 143 -3.90 12.59 -6.08
C THR A 143 -5.25 13.31 -6.06
N THR A 144 -5.25 14.61 -5.74
CA THR A 144 -6.46 15.45 -5.77
C THR A 144 -7.07 15.49 -7.18
N LEU A 145 -6.24 15.74 -8.20
CA LEU A 145 -6.69 15.78 -9.59
C LEU A 145 -7.28 14.42 -10.02
N VAL A 146 -6.62 13.33 -9.67
CA VAL A 146 -7.06 11.97 -10.01
C VAL A 146 -8.39 11.62 -9.33
N LEU A 147 -8.56 11.93 -8.04
CA LEU A 147 -9.82 11.64 -7.35
C LEU A 147 -11.00 12.42 -7.95
N LYS A 148 -10.79 13.71 -8.28
CA LYS A 148 -11.80 14.51 -8.99
C LYS A 148 -12.10 13.94 -10.38
N ALA A 149 -11.05 13.55 -11.13
CA ALA A 149 -11.20 12.98 -12.46
C ALA A 149 -11.94 11.64 -12.47
N LEU A 150 -11.75 10.82 -11.43
CA LEU A 150 -12.50 9.58 -11.19
C LEU A 150 -13.98 9.81 -10.84
N GLY A 151 -14.39 11.06 -10.62
CA GLY A 151 -15.77 11.45 -10.37
C GLY A 151 -16.18 11.31 -8.89
N PHE A 152 -15.23 11.33 -7.96
CA PHE A 152 -15.58 11.42 -6.55
C PHE A 152 -16.19 12.77 -6.24
N ASP A 153 -17.33 12.72 -5.56
CA ASP A 153 -18.10 13.88 -5.14
C ASP A 153 -17.36 14.67 -4.04
N LYS A 154 -17.58 15.98 -3.97
CA LYS A 154 -16.87 16.86 -3.03
C LYS A 154 -17.21 16.51 -1.58
N GLU A 155 -18.41 16.01 -1.34
CA GLU A 155 -18.95 15.69 -0.02
C GLU A 155 -18.53 14.29 0.45
N ILE A 156 -17.84 13.48 -0.38
CA ILE A 156 -17.37 12.15 0.03
C ILE A 156 -16.48 12.25 1.28
N GLN A 157 -16.69 11.33 2.21
CA GLN A 157 -15.81 11.19 3.36
C GLN A 157 -14.52 10.47 2.95
N ILE A 158 -13.38 11.13 3.18
CA ILE A 158 -12.05 10.59 2.89
C ILE A 158 -11.29 10.39 4.21
N TYR A 159 -10.95 9.15 4.53
CA TYR A 159 -10.02 8.83 5.60
C TYR A 159 -8.60 8.69 5.05
N ILE A 160 -7.66 9.49 5.57
CA ILE A 160 -6.24 9.44 5.21
C ILE A 160 -5.53 8.35 6.03
N ALA A 161 -5.17 7.26 5.37
CA ALA A 161 -4.35 6.17 5.90
C ALA A 161 -2.87 6.44 5.59
N ALA A 162 -2.22 7.23 6.44
CA ALA A 162 -0.80 7.58 6.29
C ALA A 162 -0.14 7.88 7.63
N GLY A 163 1.20 7.91 7.61
CA GLY A 163 1.97 8.62 8.62
C GLY A 163 1.92 10.15 8.42
N GLU A 164 2.93 10.84 8.91
CA GLU A 164 3.07 12.28 8.67
C GLU A 164 3.36 12.56 7.19
N ILE A 165 2.47 13.34 6.57
CA ILE A 165 2.62 13.76 5.18
C ILE A 165 3.71 14.82 5.11
N TYR A 166 4.74 14.56 4.30
CA TYR A 166 5.86 15.48 4.14
C TYR A 166 5.38 16.80 3.51
N GLY A 167 5.80 17.93 4.09
CA GLY A 167 5.31 19.26 3.76
C GLY A 167 3.95 19.63 4.39
N GLY A 168 3.35 18.73 5.18
CA GLY A 168 2.23 19.02 6.07
C GLY A 168 1.00 19.64 5.39
N ASP A 169 0.39 20.62 6.07
CA ASP A 169 -0.84 21.27 5.61
C ASP A 169 -0.69 21.97 4.26
N ARG A 170 0.51 22.48 3.94
CA ARG A 170 0.81 23.09 2.63
C ARG A 170 0.56 22.10 1.49
N ARG A 171 1.01 20.84 1.65
CA ARG A 171 0.83 19.79 0.64
C ARG A 171 -0.59 19.22 0.68
N MET A 172 -1.23 19.20 1.84
CA MET A 172 -2.60 18.70 1.97
C MET A 172 -3.69 19.70 1.52
N ALA A 173 -3.37 21.00 1.40
CA ALA A 173 -4.32 22.04 1.04
C ALA A 173 -5.18 21.73 -0.21
N PRO A 174 -4.63 21.23 -1.34
CA PRO A 174 -5.43 20.87 -2.51
C PRO A 174 -6.51 19.82 -2.22
N LEU A 175 -6.19 18.82 -1.38
CA LEU A 175 -7.17 17.79 -0.97
C LEU A 175 -8.29 18.41 -0.14
N TYR A 176 -7.94 19.28 0.83
CA TYR A 176 -8.91 19.95 1.68
C TYR A 176 -9.80 20.95 0.93
N ASP A 177 -9.26 21.63 -0.08
CA ASP A 177 -10.01 22.55 -0.93
C ASP A 177 -10.98 21.79 -1.86
N ALA A 178 -10.56 20.61 -2.33
CA ALA A 178 -11.36 19.78 -3.24
C ALA A 178 -12.46 18.98 -2.54
N PHE A 179 -12.24 18.52 -1.30
CA PHE A 179 -13.14 17.62 -0.58
C PHE A 179 -13.42 18.14 0.83
N SER A 180 -14.70 18.24 1.19
CA SER A 180 -15.10 18.87 2.46
C SER A 180 -14.89 17.99 3.70
N ASN A 181 -14.75 16.66 3.52
CA ASN A 181 -14.80 15.68 4.61
C ASN A 181 -13.52 14.82 4.66
N VAL A 182 -12.35 15.45 4.70
CA VAL A 182 -11.06 14.76 4.85
C VAL A 182 -10.69 14.63 6.32
N VAL A 183 -10.54 13.38 6.80
CA VAL A 183 -10.27 13.06 8.20
C VAL A 183 -9.10 12.09 8.35
N ARG A 184 -8.53 12.01 9.55
CA ARG A 184 -7.52 11.04 9.95
C ARG A 184 -7.80 10.50 11.35
N LYS A 185 -7.15 9.42 11.75
CA LYS A 185 -7.31 8.84 13.10
C LYS A 185 -7.09 9.87 14.21
N GLU A 186 -6.14 10.79 14.05
CA GLU A 186 -5.84 11.86 15.01
C GLU A 186 -6.94 12.93 15.11
N THR A 187 -7.78 13.10 14.08
CA THR A 187 -8.91 14.04 14.11
C THR A 187 -10.20 13.38 14.61
N ILE A 188 -10.28 12.05 14.55
CA ILE A 188 -11.47 11.27 14.98
C ILE A 188 -11.35 10.86 16.44
N LEU A 189 -10.17 10.40 16.85
CA LEU A 189 -9.91 9.91 18.20
C LEU A 189 -9.34 11.02 19.08
N ASN A 190 -9.61 10.95 20.38
CA ASN A 190 -8.96 11.84 21.32
C ASN A 190 -7.51 11.38 21.58
N ALA A 191 -6.70 12.27 22.15
CA ALA A 191 -5.30 11.98 22.44
C ALA A 191 -5.12 10.82 23.44
N GLU A 192 -6.10 10.53 24.29
CA GLU A 192 -6.03 9.46 25.29
C GLU A 192 -6.20 8.08 24.67
N ASP A 193 -7.11 7.95 23.70
CA ASP A 193 -7.32 6.74 22.90
C ASP A 193 -6.04 6.37 22.14
N LEU A 194 -5.33 7.37 21.61
CA LEU A 194 -4.12 7.18 20.80
C LEU A 194 -2.83 7.07 21.62
N ARG A 195 -2.78 7.61 22.85
CA ARG A 195 -1.60 7.60 23.73
C ARG A 195 -0.87 6.25 23.79
N PRO A 196 -1.56 5.09 23.84
CA PRO A 196 -0.87 3.82 23.90
C PRO A 196 -0.18 3.37 22.61
N PHE A 197 -0.46 4.04 21.49
CA PHE A 197 -0.02 3.68 20.15
C PHE A 197 0.95 4.71 19.56
N GLN A 198 1.04 5.93 20.13
CA GLN A 198 1.80 7.07 19.58
C GLN A 198 3.29 6.78 19.29
N ASN A 199 3.93 5.88 20.04
CA ASN A 199 5.33 5.49 19.83
C ASN A 199 5.50 4.15 19.11
N HIS A 200 4.41 3.62 18.53
CA HIS A 200 4.38 2.34 17.87
C HIS A 200 3.78 2.49 16.46
N SER A 201 4.59 2.98 15.53
CA SER A 201 4.18 3.23 14.13
C SER A 201 3.48 2.04 13.47
N SER A 202 3.96 0.81 13.73
CA SER A 202 3.31 -0.41 13.23
C SER A 202 1.91 -0.66 13.80
N GLN A 203 1.65 -0.26 15.05
CA GLN A 203 0.31 -0.38 15.64
C GLN A 203 -0.63 0.72 15.11
N MET A 204 -0.11 1.93 14.87
CA MET A 204 -0.87 2.99 14.19
C MET A 204 -1.26 2.58 12.76
N ALA A 205 -0.33 1.99 12.01
CA ALA A 205 -0.60 1.44 10.69
C ALA A 205 -1.60 0.27 10.73
N ALA A 206 -1.65 -0.50 11.83
CA ALA A 206 -2.64 -1.56 12.01
C ALA A 206 -4.08 -0.99 12.15
N LEU A 207 -4.25 0.20 12.74
CA LEU A 207 -5.55 0.88 12.76
C LEU A 207 -5.96 1.28 11.34
N ASP A 208 -5.05 1.89 10.58
CA ASP A 208 -5.28 2.24 9.17
C ASP A 208 -5.64 1.02 8.33
N TYR A 209 -5.03 -0.13 8.61
CA TYR A 209 -5.33 -1.39 7.95
C TYR A 209 -6.78 -1.81 8.17
N LEU A 210 -7.22 -1.82 9.43
CA LEU A 210 -8.60 -2.18 9.77
C LEU A 210 -9.61 -1.24 9.10
N VAL A 211 -9.36 0.07 9.14
CA VAL A 211 -10.20 1.06 8.48
C VAL A 211 -10.23 0.86 6.96
N ALA A 212 -9.08 0.55 6.35
CA ALA A 212 -8.99 0.27 4.92
C ALA A 212 -9.77 -0.99 4.50
N LEU A 213 -9.80 -2.03 5.33
CA LEU A 213 -10.58 -3.24 5.04
C LEU A 213 -12.09 -2.99 5.02
N ASP A 214 -12.59 -2.12 5.89
CA ASP A 214 -14.02 -1.85 6.04
C ASP A 214 -14.54 -0.63 5.28
N SER A 215 -13.66 0.06 4.56
CA SER A 215 -14.03 1.13 3.63
C SER A 215 -14.76 0.62 2.39
N ASP A 216 -15.63 1.47 1.83
CA ASP A 216 -16.32 1.22 0.57
C ASP A 216 -15.36 1.25 -0.62
N VAL A 217 -14.39 2.15 -0.58
CA VAL A 217 -13.36 2.29 -1.61
C VAL A 217 -11.99 2.43 -0.96
N PHE A 218 -11.03 1.63 -1.41
CA PHE A 218 -9.62 1.79 -1.04
C PHE A 218 -8.82 2.29 -2.25
N VAL A 219 -8.01 3.33 -2.06
CA VAL A 219 -7.15 3.92 -3.10
C VAL A 219 -5.73 4.10 -2.54
N PRO A 220 -4.76 3.26 -2.92
CA PRO A 220 -3.36 3.48 -2.60
C PRO A 220 -2.66 4.38 -3.64
N THR A 221 -1.88 5.36 -3.17
CA THR A 221 -1.07 6.22 -4.06
C THR A 221 0.32 5.66 -4.36
N TYR A 222 0.69 4.54 -3.70
CA TYR A 222 1.95 3.85 -3.90
C TYR A 222 1.80 2.34 -3.68
N ASP A 223 2.50 1.55 -4.50
CA ASP A 223 2.54 0.09 -4.42
C ASP A 223 3.48 -0.42 -3.29
N GLY A 224 3.14 -0.09 -2.05
CA GLY A 224 3.87 -0.50 -0.84
C GLY A 224 3.35 -1.80 -0.21
N ASN A 225 4.05 -2.31 0.80
CA ASN A 225 3.64 -3.52 1.52
C ASN A 225 2.22 -3.42 2.09
N MET A 226 1.89 -2.29 2.71
CA MET A 226 0.56 -2.02 3.27
C MET A 226 -0.52 -2.10 2.21
N ALA A 227 -0.34 -1.40 1.07
CA ALA A 227 -1.27 -1.40 -0.05
C ALA A 227 -1.52 -2.83 -0.55
N LYS A 228 -0.45 -3.63 -0.73
CA LYS A 228 -0.55 -5.03 -1.18
C LYS A 228 -1.31 -5.93 -0.21
N VAL A 229 -1.04 -5.84 1.09
CA VAL A 229 -1.73 -6.68 2.08
C VAL A 229 -3.21 -6.29 2.18
N VAL A 230 -3.53 -5.00 2.18
CA VAL A 230 -4.93 -4.52 2.16
C VAL A 230 -5.63 -4.97 0.89
N GLU A 231 -5.01 -4.81 -0.28
CA GLU A 231 -5.57 -5.26 -1.56
C GLU A 231 -5.92 -6.75 -1.53
N GLY A 232 -4.98 -7.61 -1.15
CA GLY A 232 -5.22 -9.04 -1.12
C GLY A 232 -6.26 -9.46 -0.09
N HIS A 233 -6.31 -8.81 1.06
CA HIS A 233 -7.35 -9.08 2.04
C HIS A 233 -8.72 -8.59 1.58
N ARG A 234 -8.80 -7.42 0.91
CA ARG A 234 -10.05 -6.94 0.28
C ARG A 234 -10.52 -7.86 -0.85
N ARG A 235 -9.60 -8.49 -1.60
CA ARG A 235 -9.92 -9.57 -2.56
C ARG A 235 -10.50 -10.78 -1.84
N PHE A 236 -9.85 -11.24 -0.77
CA PHE A 236 -10.33 -12.37 0.06
C PHE A 236 -11.74 -12.12 0.62
N LEU A 237 -12.05 -10.90 1.03
CA LEU A 237 -13.36 -10.48 1.55
C LEU A 237 -14.43 -10.27 0.46
N GLY A 238 -14.28 -10.90 -0.70
CA GLY A 238 -15.26 -10.84 -1.79
C GLY A 238 -15.04 -9.70 -2.77
N TYR A 239 -13.78 -9.39 -3.09
CA TYR A 239 -13.40 -8.38 -4.08
C TYR A 239 -13.95 -6.98 -3.76
N LYS A 240 -13.79 -6.54 -2.51
CA LYS A 240 -14.14 -5.17 -2.11
C LYS A 240 -13.39 -4.16 -3.00
N LYS A 241 -14.09 -3.10 -3.41
CA LYS A 241 -13.62 -2.15 -4.42
C LYS A 241 -12.27 -1.52 -4.02
N THR A 242 -11.26 -1.75 -4.84
CA THR A 242 -9.90 -1.21 -4.64
C THR A 242 -9.44 -0.62 -5.96
N ILE A 243 -9.22 0.70 -6.02
CA ILE A 243 -8.79 1.37 -7.25
C ILE A 243 -7.27 1.41 -7.26
N LEU A 244 -6.66 0.52 -8.04
CA LEU A 244 -5.21 0.53 -8.25
C LEU A 244 -4.88 1.58 -9.30
N LEU A 245 -4.06 2.55 -8.91
CA LEU A 245 -3.70 3.68 -9.76
C LEU A 245 -2.50 3.32 -10.65
N ASP A 246 -2.67 3.42 -11.97
CA ASP A 246 -1.56 3.36 -12.92
C ASP A 246 -0.80 4.68 -12.90
N ARG A 247 0.14 4.79 -11.97
CA ARG A 247 0.92 6.00 -11.72
C ARG A 247 1.67 6.48 -12.95
N ARG A 248 2.19 5.55 -13.77
CA ARG A 248 2.91 5.90 -15.00
C ARG A 248 1.98 6.60 -15.97
N ARG A 249 0.78 6.06 -16.18
CA ARG A 249 -0.23 6.68 -17.03
C ARG A 249 -0.75 8.00 -16.45
N ILE A 250 -0.99 8.04 -15.14
CA ILE A 250 -1.48 9.23 -14.43
C ILE A 250 -0.50 10.40 -14.58
N VAL A 251 0.79 10.18 -14.32
CA VAL A 251 1.81 11.23 -14.42
C VAL A 251 1.82 11.86 -15.81
N GLN A 252 1.78 11.04 -16.86
CA GLN A 252 1.72 11.53 -18.25
C GLN A 252 0.47 12.41 -18.48
N LEU A 253 -0.69 11.93 -18.06
CA LEU A 253 -1.95 12.64 -18.21
C LEU A 253 -1.98 13.95 -17.41
N VAL A 254 -1.40 13.96 -16.21
CA VAL A 254 -1.27 15.16 -15.38
C VAL A 254 -0.37 16.19 -16.08
N ASP A 255 0.78 15.77 -16.61
CA ASP A 255 1.72 16.67 -17.29
C ASP A 255 1.13 17.23 -18.58
N ASP A 256 0.34 16.44 -19.31
CA ASP A 256 -0.39 16.89 -20.51
C ASP A 256 -1.50 17.88 -20.15
N PHE A 257 -2.25 17.63 -19.07
CA PHE A 257 -3.25 18.56 -18.56
C PHE A 257 -2.63 19.88 -18.08
N GLN A 258 -1.55 19.83 -17.30
CA GLN A 258 -0.87 21.02 -16.77
C GLN A 258 -0.22 21.88 -17.86
N ARG A 259 0.28 21.26 -18.95
CA ARG A 259 0.80 21.98 -20.12
C ARG A 259 -0.28 22.48 -21.07
N GLY A 260 -1.55 22.17 -20.81
CA GLY A 260 -2.69 22.57 -21.64
C GLY A 260 -2.89 21.73 -22.90
N SER A 261 -2.19 20.59 -23.03
CA SER A 261 -2.39 19.63 -24.12
C SER A 261 -3.72 18.87 -24.01
N LEU A 262 -4.24 18.72 -22.78
CA LEU A 262 -5.56 18.17 -22.50
C LEU A 262 -6.40 19.19 -21.73
N ASN A 263 -7.67 19.30 -22.07
CA ASN A 263 -8.64 19.98 -21.22
C ASN A 263 -9.16 19.05 -20.10
N TRP A 264 -9.99 19.58 -19.18
CA TRP A 264 -10.49 18.81 -18.04
C TRP A 264 -11.32 17.59 -18.45
N ASP A 265 -12.17 17.72 -19.46
CA ASP A 265 -13.06 16.63 -19.88
C ASP A 265 -12.26 15.49 -20.51
N GLU A 266 -11.25 15.82 -21.33
CA GLU A 266 -10.33 14.84 -21.93
C GLU A 266 -9.47 14.13 -20.87
N PHE A 267 -8.93 14.90 -19.91
CA PHE A 267 -8.17 14.35 -18.79
C PHE A 267 -9.04 13.41 -17.92
N SER A 268 -10.22 13.88 -17.51
CA SER A 268 -11.14 13.11 -16.67
C SER A 268 -11.65 11.85 -17.37
N LEU A 269 -11.97 11.92 -18.67
CA LEU A 269 -12.35 10.76 -19.45
C LEU A 269 -11.20 9.75 -19.51
N SER A 270 -9.99 10.19 -19.84
CA SER A 270 -8.79 9.33 -19.94
C SER A 270 -8.48 8.61 -18.62
N ILE A 271 -8.59 9.32 -17.49
CA ILE A 271 -8.40 8.72 -16.16
C ILE A 271 -9.46 7.66 -15.88
N ARG A 272 -10.74 7.94 -16.16
CA ARG A 272 -11.85 6.99 -15.91
C ARG A 272 -11.75 5.76 -16.78
N GLU A 273 -11.50 5.92 -18.07
CA GLU A 273 -11.39 4.80 -19.02
C GLU A 273 -10.22 3.88 -18.67
N HIS A 274 -9.06 4.44 -18.31
CA HIS A 274 -7.88 3.64 -17.98
C HIS A 274 -8.03 2.81 -16.69
N HIS A 275 -8.83 3.30 -15.74
CA HIS A 275 -9.00 2.68 -14.42
C HIS A 275 -10.30 1.90 -14.26
N ASN A 276 -11.19 1.87 -15.25
CA ASN A 276 -12.50 1.20 -15.15
C ASN A 276 -12.41 -0.30 -14.81
N GLN A 277 -11.36 -0.98 -15.29
CA GLN A 277 -11.09 -2.41 -15.08
C GLN A 277 -10.15 -2.67 -13.89
N GLN A 278 -9.61 -1.62 -13.26
CA GLN A 278 -8.62 -1.72 -12.18
C GLN A 278 -9.23 -1.47 -10.80
N MET A 279 -10.48 -1.90 -10.60
CA MET A 279 -11.29 -1.59 -9.40
C MET A 279 -11.45 -2.78 -8.43
N GLY A 280 -10.47 -3.69 -8.39
CA GLY A 280 -10.45 -4.83 -7.46
C GLY A 280 -11.05 -6.12 -8.00
N ALA A 281 -11.30 -6.19 -9.32
CA ALA A 281 -11.82 -7.40 -9.98
C ALA A 281 -10.88 -8.62 -9.82
N PRO A 282 -11.44 -9.84 -9.89
CA PRO A 282 -10.64 -11.06 -10.02
C PRO A 282 -9.66 -10.97 -11.17
N ARG A 283 -8.39 -11.34 -10.92
CA ARG A 283 -7.36 -11.41 -11.96
C ARG A 283 -6.41 -12.54 -11.66
N LYS A 284 -5.84 -13.13 -12.71
CA LYS A 284 -4.79 -14.14 -12.53
C LYS A 284 -3.54 -13.50 -11.96
N ARG A 285 -2.84 -14.24 -11.09
CA ARG A 285 -1.52 -13.86 -10.58
C ARG A 285 -0.52 -13.76 -11.76
N THR A 286 0.21 -12.66 -11.84
CA THR A 286 1.34 -12.52 -12.77
C THR A 286 2.50 -13.38 -12.28
N GLU A 287 2.92 -14.34 -13.10
CA GLU A 287 4.06 -15.24 -12.85
C GLU A 287 5.22 -14.89 -13.77
N ILE A 288 6.42 -14.80 -13.20
CA ILE A 288 7.67 -14.44 -13.88
C ILE A 288 8.74 -15.34 -13.26
N PRO A 289 8.87 -16.60 -13.70
CA PRO A 289 9.68 -17.61 -13.02
C PRO A 289 11.14 -17.20 -12.77
N GLU A 290 11.71 -16.42 -13.67
CA GLU A 290 13.09 -15.92 -13.57
C GLU A 290 13.24 -14.73 -12.60
N ARG A 291 12.14 -14.05 -12.27
CA ARG A 291 12.10 -12.83 -11.46
C ARG A 291 10.94 -12.87 -10.45
N PRO A 292 10.97 -13.80 -9.47
CA PRO A 292 9.87 -13.98 -8.50
C PRO A 292 9.58 -12.75 -7.62
N LYS A 293 10.48 -11.77 -7.58
CA LYS A 293 10.26 -10.48 -6.90
C LYS A 293 9.33 -9.54 -7.65
N GLU A 294 9.20 -9.72 -8.96
CA GLU A 294 8.36 -8.93 -9.86
C GLU A 294 6.99 -9.60 -10.10
N GLU A 295 6.81 -10.82 -9.57
CA GLU A 295 5.52 -11.50 -9.55
C GLU A 295 4.53 -10.81 -8.60
N ASP A 296 3.26 -11.10 -8.83
CA ASP A 296 2.24 -10.82 -7.83
C ASP A 296 2.47 -11.69 -6.60
N TYR A 297 2.53 -11.04 -5.44
CA TYR A 297 2.62 -11.76 -4.18
C TYR A 297 1.32 -12.51 -3.88
N PHE A 298 1.41 -13.73 -3.34
CA PHE A 298 0.23 -14.48 -2.89
C PHE A 298 -0.69 -13.64 -1.98
N TYR A 299 -0.12 -12.93 -1.01
CA TYR A 299 -0.91 -12.13 -0.06
C TYR A 299 -1.52 -10.87 -0.68
N ALA A 300 -1.12 -10.50 -1.91
CA ALA A 300 -1.68 -9.37 -2.65
C ALA A 300 -2.73 -9.84 -3.67
N ASN A 301 -2.54 -11.02 -4.27
CA ASN A 301 -3.51 -11.66 -5.15
C ASN A 301 -3.72 -13.13 -4.73
N PRO A 302 -4.61 -13.38 -3.76
CA PRO A 302 -4.86 -14.71 -3.21
C PRO A 302 -5.96 -15.47 -4.00
N GLU A 303 -5.77 -15.63 -5.31
CA GLU A 303 -6.78 -16.19 -6.22
C GLU A 303 -7.31 -17.59 -5.81
N GLU A 304 -6.48 -18.40 -5.18
CA GLU A 304 -6.85 -19.74 -4.71
C GLU A 304 -7.81 -19.72 -3.52
N CYS A 305 -7.89 -18.61 -2.78
CA CYS A 305 -8.74 -18.47 -1.59
C CYS A 305 -10.22 -18.26 -1.93
N LEU A 306 -10.52 -18.07 -3.21
CA LEU A 306 -11.78 -17.56 -3.71
C LEU A 306 -12.63 -18.67 -4.36
N SER A 307 -12.03 -19.84 -4.58
CA SER A 307 -12.72 -21.07 -4.97
C SER A 307 -13.18 -21.80 -3.70
N LYS A 308 -14.47 -21.62 -3.35
CA LYS A 308 -15.14 -22.47 -2.37
C LYS A 308 -15.45 -23.83 -2.97
#